data_AF-A0A9E6CIG9-F1
#
_entry.id   AF-A0A9E6CIG9-F1
#
_cell.length_a   1.000
_cell.length_b   1.000
_cell.length_c   1.000
_cell.angle_alpha   90.00
_cell.angle_beta   90.00
_cell.angle_gamma   90.00
#
_symmetry.space_group_name_H-M   'P 1'
#
loop_
_entity.id
_entity.type
_entity.pdbx_description
1 polymer ?
#
loop_
_entity_poly.entity_id
_entity_poly.type
_entity_poly.pdbx_seq_one_letter_code
_entity_poly.pdbx_strand_id
1 'polypeptide(L)'
;LGRNTGWLAGSCALAKRSEEDAPHLIYFPEIPFSLDKFIKDVKEVYRKIGGVFVVISEGLRDEKGNYVYEKKDGVSTDAFGHPELEGISSYLKEAIESRIKLKTRTIKPDICQQSAVHFASKVDMEEAYLVGREAVKSALEGKSGCMITIRREKGKVYKRKTSTAKLSLVANMEKRIPPGWINKKGNFVTGEFVEYARPLIQGEVAINIQKGLPYYPRLEKREILDKW
;
A
#
# COMPACT_ATOMS: atom_id res chain seq x y z
N LEU A 1 -6.26 1.47 -3.57
CA LEU A 1 -5.77 1.16 -2.22
C LEU A 1 -4.81 2.24 -1.74
N GLY A 2 -4.55 2.28 -0.43
CA GLY A 2 -3.72 3.31 0.18
C GLY A 2 -4.54 4.55 0.53
N ARG A 3 -5.44 4.40 1.50
CA ARG A 3 -6.42 5.42 1.86
C ARG A 3 -5.80 6.61 2.60
N ASN A 4 -5.18 6.36 3.75
CA ASN A 4 -4.60 7.44 4.56
C ASN A 4 -3.07 7.54 4.45
N THR A 5 -2.43 6.49 3.92
CA THR A 5 -0.97 6.43 3.79
C THR A 5 -0.53 5.89 2.44
N GLY A 6 0.62 6.35 1.98
CA GLY A 6 1.13 6.09 0.65
C GLY A 6 2.06 4.89 0.51
N TRP A 7 2.20 4.03 1.53
CA TRP A 7 3.20 2.93 1.53
C TRP A 7 3.08 2.01 0.33
N LEU A 8 1.85 1.69 -0.07
CA LEU A 8 1.57 0.82 -1.20
C LEU A 8 1.87 1.50 -2.55
N ALA A 9 1.55 2.78 -2.70
CA ALA A 9 1.92 3.55 -3.88
C ALA A 9 3.45 3.69 -3.99
N GLY A 10 4.11 3.97 -2.86
CA GLY A 10 5.57 4.12 -2.77
C GLY A 10 6.33 2.82 -3.06
N SER A 11 5.78 1.66 -2.71
CA SER A 11 6.44 0.37 -2.97
C SER A 11 6.63 0.09 -4.47
N CYS A 12 5.81 0.69 -5.35
CA CYS A 12 5.99 0.59 -6.79
C CYS A 12 7.33 1.16 -7.28
N ALA A 13 7.96 2.08 -6.52
CA ALA A 13 9.30 2.58 -6.83
C ALA A 13 10.36 1.47 -6.82
N LEU A 14 10.13 0.37 -6.08
CA LEU A 14 11.06 -0.76 -6.00
C LEU A 14 11.23 -1.50 -7.33
N ALA A 15 10.26 -1.36 -8.25
CA ALA A 15 10.29 -1.98 -9.58
C ALA A 15 11.17 -1.21 -10.58
N LYS A 16 11.42 0.09 -10.34
CA LYS A 16 12.18 0.96 -11.25
C LYS A 16 13.64 0.49 -11.36
N ARG A 17 14.15 0.35 -12.59
CA ARG A 17 15.55 -0.07 -12.87
C ARG A 17 16.39 1.06 -13.47
N SER A 18 15.78 1.91 -14.29
CA SER A 18 16.37 3.10 -14.88
C SER A 18 15.40 4.28 -14.83
N GLU A 19 15.89 5.47 -15.21
CA GLU A 19 15.07 6.69 -15.27
C GLU A 19 13.89 6.58 -16.25
N GLU A 20 14.06 5.81 -17.33
CA GLU A 20 13.04 5.58 -18.37
C GLU A 20 12.01 4.51 -17.99
N ASP A 21 12.29 3.70 -16.97
CA ASP A 21 11.37 2.65 -16.54
C ASP A 21 10.25 3.20 -15.64
N ALA A 22 9.06 2.59 -15.76
CA ALA A 22 7.97 2.85 -14.83
C ALA A 22 8.29 2.37 -13.39
N PRO A 23 7.68 2.98 -12.37
CA PRO A 23 6.85 4.17 -12.42
C PRO A 23 7.68 5.45 -12.62
N HIS A 24 7.05 6.48 -13.20
CA HIS A 24 7.68 7.79 -13.42
C HIS A 24 7.27 8.82 -12.38
N LEU A 25 6.02 8.75 -11.93
CA LEU A 25 5.45 9.63 -10.91
C LEU A 25 4.66 8.79 -9.91
N ILE A 26 4.74 9.15 -8.62
CA ILE A 26 4.00 8.52 -7.53
C ILE A 26 3.41 9.62 -6.64
N TYR A 27 2.09 9.63 -6.45
CA TYR A 27 1.40 10.61 -5.60
C TYR A 27 0.81 9.96 -4.35
N PHE A 28 0.91 10.67 -3.22
CA PHE A 28 0.69 10.14 -1.87
C PHE A 28 -0.39 10.95 -1.12
N PRO A 29 -1.17 10.33 -0.21
CA PRO A 29 -2.06 11.05 0.71
C PRO A 29 -1.32 11.98 1.68
N GLU A 30 -0.02 11.73 1.91
CA GLU A 30 0.83 12.54 2.76
C GLU A 30 1.13 13.93 2.20
N ILE A 31 1.00 14.13 0.89
CA ILE A 31 1.32 15.39 0.22
C ILE A 31 0.03 15.99 -0.35
N PRO A 32 -0.28 17.26 -0.07
CA PRO A 32 -1.38 17.96 -0.72
C PRO A 32 -1.28 17.89 -2.24
N PHE A 33 -2.33 17.35 -2.85
CA PHE A 33 -2.43 17.16 -4.28
C PHE A 33 -2.87 18.46 -4.95
N SER A 34 -2.17 18.81 -6.04
CA SER A 34 -2.53 19.92 -6.92
C SER A 34 -2.65 19.40 -8.33
N LEU A 35 -3.83 19.56 -8.94
CA LEU A 35 -4.08 19.12 -10.30
C LEU A 35 -3.18 19.84 -11.31
N ASP A 36 -2.93 21.13 -11.13
CA ASP A 36 -2.10 21.89 -12.06
C ASP A 36 -0.65 21.44 -12.02
N LYS A 37 -0.12 21.17 -10.82
CA LYS A 37 1.22 20.60 -10.64
C LYS A 37 1.30 19.20 -11.23
N PHE A 38 0.29 18.36 -11.00
CA PHE A 38 0.18 17.03 -11.58
C PHE A 38 0.27 17.06 -13.11
N ILE A 39 -0.52 17.91 -13.76
CA ILE A 39 -0.52 18.05 -15.22
C ILE A 39 0.83 18.56 -15.73
N LYS A 40 1.48 19.48 -15.00
CA LYS A 40 2.82 19.96 -15.33
C LYS A 40 3.86 18.83 -15.26
N ASP A 41 3.84 18.05 -14.18
CA ASP A 41 4.76 16.92 -13.98
C ASP A 41 4.58 15.86 -15.08
N VAL A 42 3.34 15.49 -15.41
CA VAL A 42 3.03 14.56 -16.51
C VAL A 42 3.58 15.08 -17.84
N LYS A 43 3.39 16.37 -18.13
CA LYS A 43 3.89 16.99 -19.38
C LYS A 43 5.42 17.02 -19.43
N GLU A 44 6.10 17.27 -18.32
CA GLU A 44 7.56 17.26 -18.21
C GLU A 44 8.13 15.86 -18.50
N VAL A 45 7.59 14.83 -17.84
CA VAL A 45 8.01 13.44 -18.06
C VAL A 45 7.72 13.00 -19.50
N TYR A 46 6.53 13.29 -20.02
CA TYR A 46 6.15 12.92 -21.38
C TYR A 46 7.09 13.52 -22.43
N ARG A 47 7.48 14.79 -22.28
CA ARG A 47 8.42 15.45 -23.21
C ARG A 47 9.81 14.81 -23.19
N LYS A 48 10.23 14.25 -22.06
CA LYS A 48 11.55 13.64 -21.88
C LYS A 48 11.59 12.19 -22.40
N ILE A 49 10.54 11.40 -22.13
CA ILE A 49 10.55 9.95 -22.29
C ILE A 49 9.61 9.48 -23.42
N GLY A 50 8.62 10.29 -23.82
CA GLY A 50 7.60 9.92 -24.80
C GLY A 50 6.45 9.08 -24.22
N GLY A 51 6.51 8.73 -22.93
CA GLY A 51 5.47 8.03 -22.19
C GLY A 51 5.49 8.39 -20.71
N VAL A 52 4.39 8.14 -20.00
CA VAL A 52 4.27 8.40 -18.56
C VAL A 52 3.45 7.29 -17.90
N PHE A 53 3.96 6.80 -16.78
CA PHE A 53 3.27 5.84 -15.90
C PHE A 53 3.19 6.47 -14.51
N VAL A 54 1.97 6.72 -14.07
CA VAL A 54 1.68 7.38 -12.80
C VAL A 54 1.07 6.36 -11.85
N VAL A 55 1.64 6.26 -10.65
CA VAL A 55 1.03 5.54 -9.53
C VAL A 55 0.37 6.55 -8.61
N ILE A 56 -0.87 6.28 -8.21
CA ILE A 56 -1.60 7.12 -7.28
C ILE A 56 -2.15 6.26 -6.15
N SER A 57 -2.09 6.80 -4.94
CA SER A 57 -2.89 6.30 -3.83
C SER A 57 -4.36 6.67 -4.05
N GLU A 58 -5.30 5.86 -3.56
CA GLU A 58 -6.73 6.19 -3.74
C GLU A 58 -7.18 7.40 -2.92
N GLY A 59 -6.55 7.62 -1.76
CA GLY A 59 -6.92 8.71 -0.85
C GLY A 59 -6.06 9.95 -0.99
N LEU A 60 -5.80 10.42 -2.22
CA LEU A 60 -5.17 11.72 -2.41
C LEU A 60 -6.00 12.82 -1.74
N ARG A 61 -5.33 13.76 -1.08
CA ARG A 61 -5.97 14.87 -0.36
C ARG A 61 -5.53 16.22 -0.92
N ASP A 62 -6.43 17.18 -0.94
CA ASP A 62 -6.12 18.57 -1.29
C ASP A 62 -5.44 19.32 -0.13
N GLU A 63 -5.10 20.59 -0.32
CA GLU A 63 -4.51 21.44 0.72
C GLU A 63 -5.40 21.65 1.95
N LYS A 64 -6.72 21.44 1.81
CA LYS A 64 -7.70 21.53 2.89
C LYS A 64 -7.88 20.19 3.61
N GLY A 65 -7.19 19.13 3.16
CA GLY A 65 -7.27 17.79 3.71
C GLY A 65 -8.47 16.97 3.22
N ASN A 66 -9.27 17.51 2.29
CA ASN A 66 -10.40 16.79 1.69
C ASN A 66 -9.90 15.81 0.64
N TYR A 67 -10.63 14.73 0.42
CA TYR A 67 -10.32 13.83 -0.69
C TYR A 67 -10.46 14.58 -2.02
N VAL A 68 -9.46 14.42 -2.90
CA VAL A 68 -9.47 15.02 -4.25
C VAL A 68 -10.66 14.52 -5.06
N TYR A 69 -11.06 13.27 -4.81
CA TYR A 69 -12.26 12.68 -5.38
C TYR A 69 -12.98 11.87 -4.31
N GLU A 70 -14.27 12.15 -4.14
CA GLU A 70 -15.20 11.42 -3.30
C GLU A 70 -16.51 11.33 -4.07
N LYS A 71 -17.09 10.13 -4.14
CA LYS A 71 -18.37 9.95 -4.83
C LYS A 71 -19.46 10.58 -3.97
N LYS A 72 -20.14 11.61 -4.49
CA LYS A 72 -21.10 12.44 -3.73
C LYS A 72 -22.48 11.80 -3.49
N ASP A 73 -22.66 10.53 -3.82
CA ASP A 73 -23.99 9.91 -3.82
C ASP A 73 -24.49 9.47 -2.43
N GLY A 74 -23.78 9.79 -1.34
CA GLY A 74 -24.33 9.78 0.03
C GLY A 74 -24.80 8.44 0.61
N VAL A 75 -24.59 7.31 -0.09
CA VAL A 75 -25.16 6.00 0.29
C VAL A 75 -24.10 4.96 0.70
N SER A 76 -22.81 5.19 0.43
CA SER A 76 -21.77 4.17 0.62
C SER A 76 -20.67 4.63 1.58
N THR A 77 -21.00 4.71 2.87
CA THR A 77 -19.97 4.53 3.89
C THR A 77 -19.73 3.04 4.09
N ASP A 78 -18.47 2.62 4.20
CA ASP A 78 -18.17 1.24 4.60
C ASP A 78 -18.67 0.97 6.04
N ALA A 79 -18.57 -0.28 6.51
CA ALA A 79 -19.03 -0.68 7.84
C ALA A 79 -18.37 0.10 9.00
N PHE A 80 -17.32 0.88 8.74
CA PHE A 80 -16.60 1.73 9.68
C PHE A 80 -16.90 3.22 9.50
N GLY A 81 -17.84 3.58 8.62
CA GLY A 81 -18.26 4.96 8.39
C GLY A 81 -17.35 5.73 7.43
N HIS A 82 -16.48 5.05 6.68
CA HIS A 82 -15.54 5.73 5.81
C HIS A 82 -16.10 5.93 4.38
N PRO A 83 -15.88 7.10 3.75
CA PRO A 83 -16.36 7.38 2.38
C PRO A 83 -15.90 6.39 1.30
N GLU A 84 -16.67 6.23 0.24
CA GLU A 84 -16.24 5.50 -0.95
C GLU A 84 -15.32 6.37 -1.83
N LEU A 85 -14.05 5.95 -1.95
CA LEU A 85 -12.99 6.67 -2.68
C LEU A 85 -12.81 6.19 -4.12
N GLU A 86 -13.83 5.57 -4.69
CA GLU A 86 -13.76 5.04 -6.04
C GLU A 86 -13.90 6.16 -7.08
N GLY A 87 -12.96 6.24 -8.04
CA GLY A 87 -13.08 7.11 -9.22
C GLY A 87 -11.92 8.07 -9.48
N ILE A 88 -10.97 8.22 -8.55
CA ILE A 88 -9.83 9.14 -8.70
C ILE A 88 -9.02 8.91 -9.98
N SER A 89 -8.83 7.65 -10.38
CA SER A 89 -8.09 7.32 -11.61
C SER A 89 -8.80 7.82 -12.88
N SER A 90 -10.13 7.71 -12.94
CA SER A 90 -10.95 8.21 -14.04
C SER A 90 -10.93 9.75 -14.09
N TYR A 91 -11.05 10.40 -12.94
CA TYR A 91 -10.93 11.86 -12.83
C TYR A 91 -9.59 12.38 -13.37
N LEU A 92 -8.47 11.76 -12.97
CA LEU A 92 -7.14 12.17 -13.44
C LEU A 92 -6.93 11.84 -14.93
N LYS A 93 -7.49 10.73 -15.43
CA LYS A 93 -7.50 10.42 -16.86
C LYS A 93 -8.18 11.53 -17.66
N GLU A 94 -9.39 11.92 -17.27
CA GLU A 94 -10.14 12.99 -17.94
C GLU A 94 -9.39 14.33 -17.90
N ALA A 95 -8.74 14.65 -16.78
CA ALA A 95 -7.92 15.85 -16.67
C ALA A 95 -6.72 15.83 -17.64
N ILE A 96 -6.03 14.69 -17.77
CA ILE A 96 -4.91 14.52 -18.72
C ILE A 96 -5.42 14.65 -20.16
N GLU A 97 -6.48 13.93 -20.52
CA GLU A 97 -7.02 13.90 -21.87
C GLU A 97 -7.60 15.26 -22.29
N SER A 98 -8.26 15.97 -21.37
CA SER A 98 -8.84 17.30 -21.65
C SER A 98 -7.78 18.39 -21.78
N ARG A 99 -6.80 18.45 -20.85
CA ARG A 99 -5.85 19.57 -20.73
C ARG A 99 -4.60 19.44 -21.59
N ILE A 100 -4.08 18.22 -21.78
CA ILE A 100 -2.83 18.00 -22.52
C ILE A 100 -2.96 17.03 -23.69
N LYS A 101 -4.18 16.55 -23.98
CA LYS A 101 -4.52 15.73 -25.16
C LYS A 101 -3.70 14.44 -25.28
N LEU A 102 -3.28 13.85 -24.16
CA LEU A 102 -2.57 12.57 -24.13
C LEU A 102 -3.55 11.42 -23.89
N LYS A 103 -3.55 10.44 -24.78
CA LYS A 103 -4.36 9.22 -24.65
C LYS A 103 -3.98 8.47 -23.39
N THR A 104 -4.94 8.23 -22.50
CA THR A 104 -4.66 7.72 -21.16
C THR A 104 -5.47 6.47 -20.85
N ARG A 105 -4.85 5.51 -20.17
CA ARG A 105 -5.50 4.29 -19.66
C ARG A 105 -5.28 4.20 -18.16
N THR A 106 -6.27 3.66 -17.46
CA THR A 106 -6.22 3.45 -16.01
C THR A 106 -6.23 1.97 -15.70
N ILE A 107 -5.53 1.59 -14.63
CA ILE A 107 -5.50 0.22 -14.11
C ILE A 107 -5.78 0.32 -12.61
N LYS A 108 -6.78 -0.41 -12.13
CA LYS A 108 -7.12 -0.55 -10.71
C LYS A 108 -6.83 -2.00 -10.31
N PRO A 109 -5.71 -2.31 -9.64
CA PRO A 109 -5.41 -3.68 -9.24
C PRO A 109 -6.40 -4.26 -8.22
N ASP A 110 -7.02 -3.40 -7.41
CA ASP A 110 -8.04 -3.75 -6.42
C ASP A 110 -7.63 -4.95 -5.54
N ILE A 111 -8.54 -5.88 -5.25
CA ILE A 111 -8.32 -7.11 -4.48
C ILE A 111 -7.13 -7.93 -5.00
N CYS A 112 -6.81 -7.89 -6.30
CA CYS A 112 -5.72 -8.69 -6.86
C CYS A 112 -4.37 -8.38 -6.20
N GLN A 113 -4.12 -7.12 -5.83
CA GLN A 113 -2.86 -6.75 -5.17
C GLN A 113 -2.79 -7.20 -3.70
N GLN A 114 -3.94 -7.48 -3.06
CA GLN A 114 -4.03 -7.98 -1.69
C GLN A 114 -4.02 -9.52 -1.64
N SER A 115 -4.49 -10.16 -2.71
CA SER A 115 -4.64 -11.62 -2.81
C SER A 115 -3.58 -12.27 -3.70
N ALA A 116 -2.46 -11.59 -3.94
CA ALA A 116 -1.38 -12.05 -4.80
C ALA A 116 -0.43 -13.05 -4.12
N VAL A 117 -0.96 -14.05 -3.39
CA VAL A 117 -0.11 -15.02 -2.68
C VAL A 117 0.82 -15.80 -3.62
N HIS A 118 0.42 -15.93 -4.89
CA HIS A 118 1.24 -16.51 -5.97
C HIS A 118 2.57 -15.76 -6.19
N PHE A 119 2.72 -14.55 -5.66
CA PHE A 119 3.94 -13.75 -5.70
C PHE A 119 4.19 -13.04 -4.36
N ALA A 120 3.85 -13.71 -3.25
CA ALA A 120 4.08 -13.16 -1.91
C ALA A 120 5.58 -13.08 -1.57
N SER A 121 5.92 -12.06 -0.79
CA SER A 121 7.22 -11.95 -0.14
C SER A 121 7.41 -13.06 0.90
N LYS A 122 8.54 -13.76 0.84
CA LYS A 122 8.92 -14.73 1.88
C LYS A 122 9.05 -14.07 3.24
N VAL A 123 9.64 -12.87 3.31
CA VAL A 123 9.77 -12.12 4.56
C VAL A 123 8.41 -11.82 5.17
N ASP A 124 7.44 -11.37 4.37
CA ASP A 124 6.08 -11.08 4.84
C ASP A 124 5.39 -12.36 5.37
N MET A 125 5.53 -13.49 4.65
CA MET A 125 4.97 -14.78 5.07
C MET A 125 5.57 -15.27 6.41
N GLU A 126 6.88 -15.18 6.58
CA GLU A 126 7.57 -15.54 7.83
C GLU A 126 7.26 -14.58 8.99
N GLU A 127 6.93 -13.33 8.67
CA GLU A 127 6.49 -12.32 9.61
C GLU A 127 5.06 -12.56 10.09
N ALA A 128 4.13 -12.78 9.16
CA ALA A 128 2.74 -13.14 9.44
C ALA A 128 2.64 -14.41 10.30
N TYR A 129 3.40 -15.46 9.98
CA TYR A 129 3.43 -16.67 10.79
C TYR A 129 4.00 -16.42 12.19
N LEU A 130 5.11 -15.66 12.29
CA LEU A 130 5.72 -15.37 13.59
C LEU A 130 4.75 -14.62 14.51
N VAL A 131 4.06 -13.58 14.02
CA VAL A 131 3.18 -12.79 14.87
C VAL A 131 2.01 -13.61 15.41
N GLY A 132 1.45 -14.52 14.61
CA GLY A 132 0.41 -15.46 15.07
C GLY A 132 0.93 -16.40 16.16
N ARG A 133 2.13 -16.98 15.96
CA ARG A 133 2.76 -17.85 16.95
C ARG A 133 3.05 -17.14 18.28
N GLU A 134 3.61 -15.93 18.21
CA GLU A 134 3.94 -15.15 19.41
C GLU A 134 2.70 -14.60 20.13
N ALA A 135 1.59 -14.39 19.40
CA ALA A 135 0.31 -14.04 20.00
C ALA A 135 -0.24 -15.17 20.88
N VAL A 136 -0.21 -16.41 20.39
CA VAL A 136 -0.62 -17.59 21.17
C VAL A 136 0.25 -17.76 22.42
N LYS A 137 1.58 -17.66 22.28
CA LYS A 137 2.49 -17.71 23.44
C LYS A 137 2.18 -16.63 24.46
N SER A 138 1.97 -15.40 24.01
CA SER A 138 1.64 -14.27 24.90
C SER A 138 0.33 -14.51 25.64
N ALA A 139 -0.68 -15.09 24.98
CA ALA A 139 -1.95 -15.44 25.61
C ALA A 139 -1.79 -16.56 26.66
N LEU A 140 -0.97 -17.58 26.38
CA LEU A 140 -0.65 -18.65 27.34
C LEU A 140 0.12 -18.13 28.57
N GLU A 141 0.89 -17.06 28.41
CA GLU A 141 1.55 -16.32 29.50
C GLU A 141 0.58 -15.39 30.26
N GLY A 142 -0.72 -15.41 29.94
CA GLY A 142 -1.75 -14.60 30.61
C GLY A 142 -1.79 -13.14 30.16
N LYS A 143 -1.10 -12.75 29.08
CA LYS A 143 -1.15 -11.38 28.57
C LYS A 143 -2.45 -11.14 27.80
N SER A 144 -3.08 -10.00 28.07
CA SER A 144 -4.30 -9.54 27.40
C SER A 144 -4.22 -8.05 27.08
N GLY A 145 -5.11 -7.55 26.21
CA GLY A 145 -5.17 -6.13 25.83
C GLY A 145 -3.94 -5.62 25.06
N CYS A 146 -3.22 -6.51 24.37
CA CYS A 146 -2.00 -6.18 23.63
C CYS A 146 -2.00 -6.79 22.23
N MET A 147 -1.19 -6.21 21.33
CA MET A 147 -0.88 -6.76 20.01
C MET A 147 0.60 -7.11 19.91
N ILE A 148 0.92 -8.13 19.10
CA ILE A 148 2.30 -8.40 18.71
C ILE A 148 2.74 -7.35 17.69
N THR A 149 3.94 -6.83 17.90
CA THR A 149 4.59 -5.86 17.03
C THR A 149 5.87 -6.46 16.48
N ILE A 150 6.22 -6.08 15.25
CA ILE A 150 7.50 -6.43 14.64
C ILE A 150 8.39 -5.19 14.72
N ARG A 151 9.55 -5.34 15.36
CA ARG A 151 10.56 -4.30 15.49
C ARG A 151 11.78 -4.68 14.66
N ARG A 152 12.11 -3.85 13.68
CA ARG A 152 13.36 -3.94 12.93
C ARG A 152 14.53 -3.62 13.87
N GLU A 153 15.53 -4.49 13.90
CA GLU A 153 16.77 -4.23 14.63
C GLU A 153 17.65 -3.23 13.86
N LYS A 154 18.50 -2.51 14.59
CA LYS A 154 19.47 -1.60 13.97
C LYS A 154 20.55 -2.41 13.22
N GLY A 155 20.95 -1.95 12.05
CA GLY A 155 22.05 -2.52 11.28
C GLY A 155 21.77 -2.58 9.78
N LYS A 156 22.80 -2.96 9.00
CA LYS A 156 22.69 -3.11 7.54
C LYS A 156 21.95 -4.38 7.12
N VAL A 157 22.00 -5.42 7.94
CA VAL A 157 21.30 -6.68 7.70
C VAL A 157 19.89 -6.58 8.28
N TYR A 158 18.89 -6.90 7.47
CA TYR A 158 17.51 -6.94 7.94
C TYR A 158 17.34 -8.04 8.99
N LYS A 159 17.06 -7.61 10.22
CA LYS A 159 16.71 -8.47 11.34
C LYS A 159 15.50 -7.89 12.05
N ARG A 160 14.69 -8.78 12.60
CA ARG A 160 13.41 -8.44 13.21
C ARG A 160 13.21 -9.21 14.50
N LYS A 161 12.62 -8.54 15.49
CA LYS A 161 12.20 -9.12 16.78
C LYS A 161 10.74 -8.79 17.03
N THR A 162 10.05 -9.68 17.72
CA THR A 162 8.70 -9.41 18.21
C THR A 162 8.73 -8.73 19.58
N SER A 163 7.71 -7.94 19.85
CA SER A 163 7.42 -7.33 21.15
C SER A 163 5.92 -7.18 21.29
N THR A 164 5.41 -6.90 22.49
CA THR A 164 4.01 -6.52 22.69
C THR A 164 3.85 -5.00 22.72
N ALA A 165 2.68 -4.50 22.32
CA ALA A 165 2.23 -3.12 22.54
C ALA A 165 0.79 -3.13 23.06
N LYS A 166 0.46 -2.24 24.00
CA LYS A 166 -0.91 -2.09 24.51
C LYS A 166 -1.83 -1.61 23.38
N LEU A 167 -3.00 -2.21 23.24
CA LEU A 167 -3.96 -1.84 22.19
C LEU A 167 -4.38 -0.36 22.30
N SER A 168 -4.51 0.17 23.51
CA SER A 168 -4.86 1.58 23.75
C SER A 168 -3.83 2.58 23.21
N LEU A 169 -2.59 2.16 22.97
CA LEU A 169 -1.54 3.00 22.39
C LEU A 169 -1.49 2.92 20.85
N VAL A 170 -2.19 1.95 20.26
CA VAL A 170 -2.13 1.68 18.82
C VAL A 170 -3.47 1.95 18.12
N ALA A 171 -4.58 1.82 18.84
CA ALA A 171 -5.90 2.14 18.31
C ALA A 171 -5.93 3.55 17.71
N ASN A 172 -6.50 3.67 16.50
CA ASN A 172 -6.62 4.91 15.73
C ASN A 172 -5.29 5.62 15.39
N MET A 173 -4.15 4.97 15.60
CA MET A 173 -2.85 5.49 15.19
C MET A 173 -2.48 4.97 13.80
N GLU A 174 -1.86 5.84 13.00
CA GLU A 174 -1.42 5.51 11.65
C GLU A 174 0.07 5.75 11.49
N LYS A 175 0.77 4.77 10.88
CA LYS A 175 2.16 4.95 10.48
C LYS A 175 2.20 5.58 9.10
N ARG A 176 2.40 6.90 9.03
CA ARG A 176 2.56 7.64 7.75
C ARG A 176 3.97 7.46 7.17
N ILE A 177 4.14 7.69 5.87
CA ILE A 177 5.47 7.82 5.29
C ILE A 177 6.17 9.05 5.91
N PRO A 178 7.40 8.92 6.43
CA PRO A 178 8.16 10.07 6.91
C PRO A 178 8.33 11.14 5.82
N PRO A 179 8.20 12.45 6.11
CA PRO A 179 8.31 13.49 5.09
C PRO A 179 9.61 13.44 4.28
N GLY A 180 10.73 13.10 4.93
CA GLY A 180 12.04 12.95 4.27
C GLY A 180 12.15 11.74 3.34
N TRP A 181 11.14 10.86 3.30
CA TRP A 181 11.09 9.68 2.42
C TRP A 181 10.33 9.94 1.12
N ILE A 182 9.78 11.15 0.98
CA ILE A 182 9.16 11.65 -0.25
C ILE A 182 10.07 12.75 -0.81
N ASN A 183 10.28 12.75 -2.12
CA ASN A 183 11.15 13.72 -2.77
C ASN A 183 10.61 15.16 -2.58
N LYS A 184 11.48 16.17 -2.77
CA LYS A 184 11.07 17.58 -2.64
C LYS A 184 9.93 17.99 -3.58
N LYS A 185 9.82 17.32 -4.74
CA LYS A 185 8.73 17.53 -5.69
C LYS A 185 7.41 16.92 -5.21
N GLY A 186 7.39 16.07 -4.18
CA GLY A 186 6.18 15.42 -3.65
C GLY A 186 5.57 14.37 -4.57
N ASN A 187 6.32 13.90 -5.58
CA ASN A 187 5.82 13.06 -6.67
C ASN A 187 6.67 11.80 -6.92
N PHE A 188 7.54 11.45 -5.96
CA PHE A 188 8.29 10.19 -5.93
C PHE A 188 8.84 9.95 -4.52
N VAL A 189 9.32 8.74 -4.24
CA VAL A 189 10.00 8.41 -2.97
C VAL A 189 11.50 8.69 -3.04
N THR A 190 12.18 8.77 -1.90
CA THR A 190 13.66 8.89 -1.82
C THR A 190 14.34 7.53 -1.65
N GLY A 191 15.69 7.54 -1.62
CA GLY A 191 16.49 6.35 -1.34
C GLY A 191 16.20 5.73 0.02
N GLU A 192 15.92 6.53 1.04
CA GLU A 192 15.59 6.07 2.40
C GLU A 192 14.30 5.24 2.43
N PHE A 193 13.30 5.60 1.63
CA PHE A 193 12.10 4.77 1.47
C PHE A 193 12.47 3.41 0.87
N VAL A 194 13.29 3.42 -0.19
CA VAL A 194 13.72 2.21 -0.90
C VAL A 194 14.52 1.30 0.04
N GLU A 195 15.46 1.85 0.80
CA GLU A 195 16.22 1.11 1.82
C GLU A 195 15.31 0.53 2.90
N TYR A 196 14.26 1.26 3.31
CA TYR A 196 13.29 0.74 4.26
C TYR A 196 12.47 -0.41 3.67
N ALA A 197 11.92 -0.24 2.46
CA ALA A 197 10.94 -1.16 1.89
C ALA A 197 11.59 -2.39 1.23
N ARG A 198 12.79 -2.27 0.65
CA ARG A 198 13.46 -3.34 -0.10
C ARG A 198 13.58 -4.66 0.68
N PRO A 199 13.98 -4.68 1.96
CA PRO A 199 14.07 -5.93 2.72
C PRO A 199 12.74 -6.63 2.93
N LEU A 200 11.62 -5.89 2.94
CA LEU A 200 10.29 -6.44 3.22
C LEU A 200 9.74 -7.30 2.07
N ILE A 201 10.31 -7.15 0.87
CA ILE A 201 9.88 -7.89 -0.33
C ILE A 201 10.86 -9.01 -0.73
N GLN A 202 11.83 -9.33 0.13
CA GLN A 202 12.88 -10.28 -0.22
C GLN A 202 12.41 -11.73 -0.10
N GLY A 203 12.93 -12.55 -1.02
CA GLY A 203 12.71 -13.99 -1.09
C GLY A 203 11.34 -14.38 -1.61
N GLU A 204 11.28 -15.58 -2.15
CA GLU A 204 10.11 -16.16 -2.79
C GLU A 204 9.49 -17.27 -1.92
N VAL A 205 8.17 -17.38 -1.96
CA VAL A 205 7.44 -18.50 -1.35
C VAL A 205 7.24 -19.59 -2.39
N ALA A 206 7.58 -20.84 -2.05
CA ALA A 206 7.29 -21.98 -2.91
C ALA A 206 5.77 -22.22 -2.95
N ILE A 207 5.17 -22.04 -4.14
CA ILE A 207 3.75 -22.25 -4.36
C ILE A 207 3.54 -23.62 -5.01
N ASN A 208 2.73 -24.46 -4.38
CA ASN A 208 2.33 -25.72 -4.98
C ASN A 208 1.42 -25.46 -6.18
N ILE A 209 1.78 -25.95 -7.36
CA ILE A 209 1.00 -25.79 -8.59
C ILE A 209 0.36 -27.12 -8.95
N GLN A 210 -0.95 -27.12 -9.19
CA GLN A 210 -1.71 -28.26 -9.68
C GLN A 210 -2.53 -27.86 -10.90
N LYS A 211 -2.43 -28.64 -11.98
CA LYS A 211 -3.14 -28.38 -13.26
C LYS A 211 -2.91 -26.96 -13.80
N GLY A 212 -1.69 -26.44 -13.62
CA GLY A 212 -1.29 -25.11 -14.09
C GLY A 212 -1.71 -23.93 -13.20
N LEU A 213 -2.33 -24.16 -12.04
CA LEU A 213 -2.76 -23.11 -11.12
C LEU A 213 -2.24 -23.34 -9.69
N PRO A 214 -2.05 -22.28 -8.88
CA PRO A 214 -1.80 -22.42 -7.45
C PRO A 214 -2.85 -23.27 -6.74
N TYR A 215 -2.38 -24.27 -6.00
CA TYR A 215 -3.22 -25.06 -5.11
C TYR A 215 -3.43 -24.30 -3.79
N TYR A 216 -4.67 -23.87 -3.55
CA TYR A 216 -5.07 -23.25 -2.29
C TYR A 216 -5.86 -24.26 -1.45
N PRO A 217 -5.42 -24.58 -0.22
CA PRO A 217 -6.11 -25.53 0.63
C PRO A 217 -7.49 -24.99 1.02
N ARG A 218 -8.49 -25.87 1.01
CA ARG A 218 -9.81 -25.59 1.59
C ARG A 218 -9.91 -26.31 2.93
N LEU A 219 -10.06 -25.55 3.99
CA LEU A 219 -10.31 -26.11 5.31
C LEU A 219 -11.75 -26.61 5.41
N GLU A 220 -11.94 -27.77 6.05
CA GLU A 220 -13.26 -28.24 6.44
C GLU A 220 -13.80 -27.30 7.54
N LYS A 221 -14.92 -26.63 7.27
CA LYS A 221 -15.58 -25.76 8.24
C LYS A 221 -16.64 -26.57 8.97
N ARG A 222 -16.36 -26.97 10.21
CA ARG A 222 -17.35 -27.59 11.09
C ARG A 222 -17.96 -26.54 11.98
N GLU A 223 -19.29 -26.46 11.96
CA GLU A 223 -20.03 -25.66 12.92
C GLU A 223 -19.86 -26.27 14.31
N ILE A 224 -19.46 -25.43 15.26
CA ILE A 224 -19.44 -25.82 16.67
C ILE A 224 -20.79 -25.39 17.21
N LEU A 225 -21.71 -26.34 17.40
CA LEU A 225 -22.99 -26.09 18.06
C LEU A 225 -22.68 -25.61 19.49
N ASP A 226 -23.07 -24.39 19.80
CA ASP A 226 -22.72 -23.72 21.05
C ASP A 226 -23.08 -24.58 22.28
N LYS A 227 -22.10 -24.76 23.16
CA LYS A 227 -22.30 -24.99 24.59
C LYS A 227 -21.65 -23.81 25.32
N TRP A 228 -22.33 -22.67 25.27
CA TRP A 228 -22.06 -21.51 26.12
C TRP A 228 -23.33 -21.16 26.88
#